data_AF-A0A2D0IMG0-F1
#
_entry.id   AF-A0A2D0IMG0-F1
#
_cell.length_a   1.000
_cell.length_b   1.000
_cell.length_c   1.000
_cell.angle_alpha   90.00
_cell.angle_beta   90.00
_cell.angle_gamma   90.00
#
_symmetry.space_group_name_H-M   'P 1'
#
loop_
_entity.id
_entity.type
_entity.pdbx_description
1 polymer ?
#
loop_
_entity_poly.entity_id
_entity_poly.type
_entity_poly.pdbx_seq_one_letter_code
_entity_poly.pdbx_strand_id
1 'polypeptide(L)'
;MQIETSNVVKLQITDIPRHDPIHVYLEDYGNKMGRITISEYGDSWSAFWTAMGGSLTNFVLKADNGYLIRYLAPKLETDTPKYKRMDSRLNAVKAALRRLYVHTVESQPNSHPQS
;
A
#
# COMPACT_ATOMS: atom_id res chain seq x y z
N MET A 1 -10.68 -20.28 -22.10
CA MET A 1 -9.87 -19.31 -21.34
C MET A 1 -10.62 -17.99 -21.35
N GLN A 2 -10.84 -17.39 -20.19
CA GLN A 2 -11.41 -16.05 -20.08
C GLN A 2 -10.28 -15.08 -19.70
N ILE A 3 -10.30 -13.88 -20.26
CA ILE A 3 -9.26 -12.86 -20.07
C ILE A 3 -9.92 -11.60 -19.53
N GLU A 4 -9.43 -11.11 -18.39
CA GLU A 4 -9.85 -9.85 -17.79
C GLU A 4 -8.62 -8.95 -17.62
N THR A 5 -8.83 -7.65 -17.75
CA THR A 5 -7.78 -6.63 -17.56
C THR A 5 -8.24 -5.62 -16.53
N SER A 6 -7.33 -5.17 -15.67
CA SER A 6 -7.60 -4.17 -14.64
C SER A 6 -6.54 -3.06 -14.66
N ASN A 7 -6.91 -1.91 -14.09
CA ASN A 7 -5.96 -0.82 -13.84
C ASN A 7 -5.19 -1.09 -12.54
N VAL A 8 -3.90 -0.76 -12.53
CA VAL A 8 -3.03 -0.88 -11.36
C VAL A 8 -2.37 0.46 -11.09
N VAL A 9 -2.40 0.93 -9.85
CA VAL A 9 -1.59 2.08 -9.43
C VAL A 9 -0.21 1.56 -9.06
N LYS A 10 0.81 1.97 -9.82
CA LYS A 10 2.22 1.69 -9.52
C LYS A 10 2.85 2.91 -8.85
N LEU A 11 3.41 2.71 -7.66
CA LEU A 11 4.28 3.66 -7.00
C LEU A 11 5.72 3.19 -7.12
N GLN A 12 6.63 4.13 -7.35
CA GLN A 12 8.06 3.94 -7.18
C GLN A 12 8.52 4.92 -6.11
N ILE A 13 8.93 4.38 -4.97
CA ILE A 13 9.37 5.16 -3.80
C ILE A 13 10.89 5.07 -3.76
N THR A 14 11.55 6.21 -3.86
CA THR A 14 13.02 6.34 -3.91
C THR A 14 13.49 7.24 -2.76
N ASP A 15 14.81 7.36 -2.60
CA ASP A 15 15.45 8.20 -1.59
C ASP A 15 15.05 7.91 -0.14
N ILE A 16 14.72 6.63 0.14
CA ILE A 16 14.47 6.15 1.49
C ILE A 16 15.79 5.60 2.05
N PRO A 17 16.32 6.13 3.18
CA PRO A 17 17.58 5.65 3.74
C PRO A 17 17.58 4.14 3.99
N ARG A 18 18.64 3.45 3.52
CA ARG A 18 18.85 2.00 3.66
C ARG A 18 17.82 1.13 2.94
N HIS A 19 17.15 1.69 1.95
CA HIS A 19 16.24 0.99 1.07
C HIS A 19 16.66 1.18 -0.39
N ASP A 20 16.55 0.11 -1.16
CA ASP A 20 16.57 0.20 -2.61
C ASP A 20 15.23 0.80 -3.08
N PRO A 21 15.06 1.19 -4.36
CA PRO A 21 13.76 1.64 -4.85
C PRO A 21 12.66 0.62 -4.51
N ILE A 22 11.65 1.08 -3.75
CA ILE A 22 10.51 0.27 -3.36
C ILE A 22 9.42 0.45 -4.40
N HIS A 23 9.04 -0.62 -5.08
CA HIS A 23 7.91 -0.61 -6.00
C HIS A 23 6.66 -1.12 -5.26
N VAL A 24 5.55 -0.42 -5.43
CA VAL A 24 4.26 -0.80 -4.85
C VAL A 24 3.23 -0.85 -5.96
N TYR A 25 2.51 -1.95 -6.04
CA TYR A 25 1.39 -2.14 -6.95
C TYR A 25 0.12 -2.24 -6.09
N LEU A 26 -0.84 -1.35 -6.36
CA LEU A 26 -2.12 -1.30 -5.67
C LEU A 26 -3.21 -1.66 -6.68
N GLU A 27 -3.86 -2.78 -6.43
CA GLU A 27 -4.97 -3.29 -7.21
C GLU A 27 -6.23 -3.21 -6.36
N ASP A 28 -6.99 -2.13 -6.48
CA ASP A 28 -8.30 -1.99 -5.85
C ASP A 28 -9.35 -2.58 -6.79
N TYR A 29 -9.87 -3.76 -6.47
CA TYR A 29 -10.80 -4.49 -7.33
C TYR A 29 -12.25 -4.01 -7.16
N GLY A 30 -12.51 -3.01 -6.31
CA GLY A 30 -13.86 -2.67 -5.90
C GLY A 30 -14.46 -3.73 -4.98
N ASN A 31 -15.73 -3.57 -4.60
CA ASN A 31 -16.44 -4.48 -3.68
C ASN A 31 -15.71 -4.77 -2.36
N LYS A 32 -14.87 -3.83 -1.91
CA LYS A 32 -14.04 -3.96 -0.69
C LYS A 32 -12.99 -5.08 -0.81
N MET A 33 -12.54 -5.40 -2.03
CA MET A 33 -11.50 -6.39 -2.32
C MET A 33 -10.27 -5.70 -2.91
N GLY A 34 -9.08 -6.16 -2.56
CA GLY A 34 -7.87 -5.55 -3.11
C GLY A 34 -6.60 -6.34 -2.83
N ARG A 35 -5.58 -6.09 -3.64
CA ARG A 35 -4.26 -6.67 -3.53
C ARG A 35 -3.20 -5.58 -3.49
N ILE A 36 -2.23 -5.76 -2.61
CA ILE A 36 -0.98 -5.00 -2.63
C ILE A 36 0.17 -5.94 -2.94
N THR A 37 1.07 -5.48 -3.80
CA THR A 37 2.38 -6.10 -4.03
C THR A 37 3.46 -5.08 -3.75
N ILE A 38 4.42 -5.43 -2.91
CA ILE A 38 5.59 -4.62 -2.56
C ILE A 38 6.82 -5.37 -3.06
N SER A 39 7.70 -4.73 -3.83
CA SER A 39 8.98 -5.31 -4.20
C SER A 39 10.13 -4.35 -3.94
N GLU A 40 11.28 -4.92 -3.57
CA GLU A 40 12.54 -4.21 -3.33
C GLU A 40 13.70 -5.20 -3.49
N TYR A 41 14.70 -4.85 -4.30
CA TYR A 41 15.91 -5.64 -4.55
C TYR A 41 15.68 -7.15 -4.71
N GLY A 42 15.03 -7.55 -5.81
CA GLY A 42 14.82 -8.96 -6.16
C GLY A 42 13.77 -9.69 -5.30
N ASP A 43 13.39 -9.15 -4.15
CA ASP A 43 12.33 -9.68 -3.30
C ASP A 43 10.97 -9.06 -3.66
N SER A 44 9.89 -9.82 -3.47
CA SER A 44 8.51 -9.37 -3.66
C SER A 44 7.57 -10.04 -2.67
N TRP A 45 6.62 -9.27 -2.13
CA TRP A 45 5.64 -9.70 -1.15
C TRP A 45 4.26 -9.22 -1.56
N SER A 46 3.29 -10.13 -1.57
CA SER A 46 1.93 -9.84 -2.00
C SER A 46 0.92 -10.28 -0.95
N ALA A 47 -0.10 -9.45 -0.74
CA ALA A 47 -1.21 -9.74 0.15
C ALA A 47 -2.52 -9.34 -0.53
N PHE A 48 -3.56 -10.15 -0.30
CA PHE A 48 -4.88 -9.96 -0.86
C PHE A 48 -5.92 -10.06 0.25
N TRP A 49 -6.91 -9.17 0.19
CA TRP A 49 -8.02 -9.12 1.13
C TRP A 49 -9.34 -9.13 0.37
N THR A 50 -10.28 -9.95 0.85
CA THR A 50 -11.64 -10.07 0.30
C THR A 50 -12.66 -9.17 1.00
N ALA A 51 -12.29 -8.55 2.14
CA ALA A 51 -13.18 -7.73 2.95
C ALA A 51 -12.42 -6.61 3.68
N MET A 52 -12.05 -5.56 2.94
CA MET A 52 -11.29 -4.40 3.45
C MET A 52 -12.16 -3.34 4.14
N GLY A 53 -13.49 -3.42 4.00
CA GLY A 53 -14.43 -2.41 4.53
C GLY A 53 -14.49 -1.09 3.73
N GLY A 54 -13.53 -0.82 2.85
CA GLY A 54 -13.46 0.38 2.01
C GLY A 54 -12.44 0.21 0.87
N SER A 55 -11.85 1.32 0.41
CA SER A 55 -10.79 1.29 -0.61
C SER A 55 -9.49 0.69 -0.06
N LEU A 56 -8.68 0.11 -0.95
CA LEU A 56 -7.39 -0.50 -0.60
C LEU A 56 -6.45 0.52 0.06
N THR A 57 -6.35 1.73 -0.50
CA THR A 57 -5.51 2.80 0.07
C THR A 57 -5.91 3.13 1.51
N ASN A 58 -7.20 3.33 1.78
CA ASN A 58 -7.67 3.64 3.13
C ASN A 58 -7.47 2.48 4.10
N PHE A 59 -7.66 1.25 3.62
CA PHE A 59 -7.40 0.05 4.42
C PHE A 59 -5.93 -0.05 4.83
N VAL A 60 -5.00 0.06 3.87
CA VAL A 60 -3.55 0.01 4.13
C VAL A 60 -3.12 1.12 5.08
N LEU A 61 -3.65 2.34 4.94
CA LEU A 61 -3.31 3.47 5.81
C LEU A 61 -3.76 3.27 7.27
N LYS A 62 -4.89 2.59 7.49
CA LYS A 62 -5.48 2.36 8.82
C LYS A 62 -4.96 1.09 9.50
N ALA A 63 -4.63 0.05 8.73
CA ALA A 63 -4.15 -1.21 9.27
C ALA A 63 -2.81 -1.04 10.00
N ASP A 64 -2.58 -1.80 11.07
CA ASP A 64 -1.28 -1.86 11.74
C ASP A 64 -0.22 -2.53 10.85
N ASN A 65 1.05 -2.13 10.96
CA ASN A 65 2.12 -2.74 10.17
C ASN A 65 2.29 -4.22 10.51
N GLY A 66 2.24 -4.60 11.78
CA GLY A 66 2.33 -6.00 12.18
C GLY A 66 1.22 -6.85 11.59
N TYR A 67 0.00 -6.31 11.50
CA TYR A 67 -1.09 -6.95 10.75
C TYR A 67 -0.73 -7.13 9.27
N LEU A 68 -0.28 -6.08 8.58
CA LEU A 68 0.09 -6.16 7.17
C LEU A 68 1.25 -7.14 6.92
N ILE A 69 2.26 -7.16 7.79
CA ILE A 69 3.40 -8.09 7.73
C ILE A 69 2.94 -9.54 7.82
N ARG A 70 1.98 -9.86 8.70
CA ARG A 70 1.44 -11.22 8.81
C ARG A 70 0.82 -11.73 7.50
N TYR A 71 0.28 -10.84 6.67
CA TYR A 71 -0.26 -11.21 5.37
C TYR A 71 0.82 -11.24 4.28
N LEU A 72 1.73 -10.28 4.29
CA LEU A 72 2.78 -10.15 3.27
C LEU A 72 3.91 -11.17 3.43
N ALA A 73 4.26 -11.50 4.66
CA ALA A 73 5.38 -12.37 5.02
C ALA A 73 5.03 -13.17 6.30
N PRO A 74 4.08 -14.12 6.24
CA PRO A 74 3.55 -14.83 7.42
C PRO A 74 4.60 -15.60 8.23
N LYS A 75 5.71 -15.99 7.60
CA LYS A 75 6.83 -16.72 8.24
C LYS A 75 7.89 -15.79 8.84
N LEU A 76 7.66 -14.47 8.81
CA LEU A 76 8.62 -13.49 9.29
C LEU A 76 8.47 -13.32 10.80
N GLU A 77 9.45 -13.82 11.54
CA GLU A 77 9.48 -13.74 13.00
C GLU A 77 9.63 -12.29 13.48
N THR A 78 8.87 -11.93 14.51
CA THR A 78 9.00 -10.65 15.21
C THR A 78 10.41 -10.49 15.78
N ASP A 79 10.86 -9.25 15.95
CA ASP A 79 12.19 -8.88 16.47
C ASP A 79 13.41 -9.23 15.60
N THR A 80 13.22 -9.88 14.45
CA THR A 80 14.31 -10.10 13.49
C THR A 80 14.67 -8.80 12.73
N PRO A 81 15.94 -8.63 12.27
CA PRO A 81 16.31 -7.53 11.39
C PRO A 81 15.47 -7.47 10.10
N LYS A 82 15.07 -8.64 9.58
CA LYS A 82 14.20 -8.74 8.40
C LYS A 82 12.79 -8.20 8.68
N TYR A 83 12.23 -8.46 9.86
CA TYR A 83 10.97 -7.87 10.31
C TYR A 83 11.06 -6.35 10.40
N LYS A 84 12.11 -5.83 11.05
CA LYS A 84 12.33 -4.37 11.15
C LYS A 84 12.50 -3.72 9.78
N ARG A 85 13.16 -4.39 8.83
CA ARG A 85 13.28 -3.92 7.44
C ARG A 85 11.92 -3.93 6.73
N MET A 86 11.09 -4.96 6.92
CA MET A 86 9.73 -5.00 6.39
C MET A 86 8.83 -3.90 6.97
N ASP A 87 8.90 -3.67 8.28
CA ASP A 87 8.19 -2.58 8.95
C ASP A 87 8.58 -1.21 8.37
N SER A 88 9.88 -0.98 8.18
CA SER A 88 10.40 0.24 7.54
C SER A 88 9.89 0.44 6.11
N ARG A 89 9.80 -0.61 5.29
CA ARG A 89 9.15 -0.54 3.95
C ARG A 89 7.71 -0.07 4.08
N LEU A 90 6.92 -0.69 4.96
CA LEU A 90 5.51 -0.35 5.13
C LEU A 90 5.32 1.09 5.61
N ASN A 91 6.22 1.60 6.47
CA ASN A 91 6.24 3.00 6.85
C ASN A 91 6.47 3.92 5.64
N ALA A 92 7.41 3.58 4.75
CA ALA A 92 7.64 4.32 3.51
C ALA A 92 6.42 4.27 2.57
N VAL A 93 5.81 3.09 2.39
CA VAL A 93 4.58 2.92 1.59
C VAL A 93 3.45 3.80 2.14
N LYS A 94 3.19 3.74 3.45
CA LYS A 94 2.16 4.56 4.10
C LYS A 94 2.45 6.05 3.98
N ALA A 95 3.70 6.47 4.14
CA ALA A 95 4.08 7.86 3.97
C ALA A 95 3.82 8.36 2.53
N ALA A 96 4.17 7.56 1.51
CA ALA A 96 3.88 7.88 0.12
C ALA A 96 2.37 7.96 -0.15
N LEU A 97 1.59 6.99 0.35
CA LEU A 97 0.14 6.99 0.23
C LEU A 97 -0.51 8.21 0.89
N ARG A 98 -0.03 8.63 2.08
CA ARG A 98 -0.54 9.84 2.76
C ARG A 98 -0.29 11.10 1.93
N ARG A 99 0.91 11.25 1.36
CA ARG A 99 1.23 12.40 0.49
C ARG A 99 0.28 12.47 -0.69
N LEU A 100 0.07 11.36 -1.38
CA LEU A 100 -0.86 11.29 -2.51
C LEU A 100 -2.31 11.56 -2.08
N TYR A 101 -2.72 11.03 -0.93
CA TYR A 101 -4.08 11.23 -0.41
C TYR A 101 -4.35 12.70 -0.02
N VAL A 102 -3.41 13.36 0.67
CA VAL A 102 -3.52 14.78 1.03
C VAL A 102 -3.63 15.66 -0.22
N HIS A 103 -2.79 15.41 -1.24
CA HIS A 103 -2.88 16.14 -2.51
C HIS A 103 -4.22 15.95 -3.23
N THR A 104 -4.87 14.78 -3.13
CA THR A 104 -6.22 14.60 -3.70
C THR A 104 -7.32 15.36 -2.96
N VAL A 105 -7.17 15.63 -1.65
CA VAL A 105 -8.16 16.38 -0.86
C VAL A 105 -7.99 17.89 -1.05
N GLU A 106 -6.75 18.39 -1.09
CA GLU A 106 -6.46 19.82 -1.29
C GLU A 106 -6.71 20.30 -2.73
N SER A 107 -6.73 19.39 -3.70
CA SER A 107 -6.97 19.72 -5.11
C SER A 107 -8.47 19.79 -5.49
N GLN A 108 -9.40 19.52 -4.57
CA GLN A 108 -10.82 19.73 -4.81
C GLN A 108 -11.18 21.20 -4.54
N PRO A 109 -11.64 21.98 -5.55
CA PRO A 109 -12.08 23.34 -5.30
C PRO A 109 -13.29 23.31 -4.36
N ASN A 110 -13.23 24.12 -3.29
CA ASN A 110 -14.34 24.37 -2.38
C ASN A 110 -15.59 24.78 -3.17
N SER A 111 -16.46 23.83 -3.50
CA SER A 111 -17.80 24.11 -4.00
C SER A 111 -18.69 24.37 -2.79
N HIS A 112 -18.69 25.61 -2.31
CA HIS A 112 -19.80 26.16 -1.53
C HIS A 112 -20.37 27.35 -2.32
N PRO A 113 -21.59 27.24 -2.89
CA PRO A 113 -22.35 28.43 -3.24
C PRO A 113 -22.78 29.08 -1.93
N GLN A 114 -22.42 30.34 -1.74
CA GLN A 114 -22.99 31.19 -0.69
C GLN A 114 -24.51 31.29 -0.93
N SER A 115 -25.28 30.97 0.10
CA SER A 115 -26.71 31.27 0.23
C SER A 115 -26.95 32.75 0.49
#